data_AF-A0A378KQF6-F1
#
_entry.id   AF-A0A378KQF6-F1
#
_cell.length_a   1.000
_cell.length_b   1.000
_cell.length_c   1.000
_cell.angle_alpha   90.00
_cell.angle_beta   90.00
_cell.angle_gamma   90.00
#
_symmetry.space_group_name_H-M   'P 1'
#
loop_
_entity.id
_entity.type
_entity.pdbx_description
1 polymer ?
#
loop_
_entity_poly.entity_id
_entity_poly.type
_entity_poly.pdbx_seq_one_letter_code
_entity_poly.pdbx_strand_id
1 'polypeptide(L)'
;MPGNKISTDDAGKTGTLLSLGNLVLAPLYWADTRLGLSASLLATAAFLYGAHEVGKNRRPLDNATNRANSFFGAKTGDKSTEIENALANIAVGGATLFDEIFPENKIKPK
;
A
#
# COMPACT_ATOMS: atom_id res chain seq x y z
N MET A 1 16.45 14.88 -7.64
CA MET A 1 16.48 13.88 -6.54
C MET A 1 15.89 12.59 -7.07
N PRO A 2 16.43 11.40 -6.75
CA PRO A 2 15.84 10.16 -7.24
C PRO A 2 14.46 10.02 -6.58
N GLY A 3 13.39 10.08 -7.38
CA GLY A 3 12.03 9.92 -6.87
C GLY A 3 11.90 8.58 -6.15
N ASN A 4 11.07 8.54 -5.11
CA ASN A 4 10.69 7.32 -4.39
C ASN A 4 10.20 6.27 -5.39
N LYS A 5 11.11 5.44 -5.91
CA LYS A 5 10.77 4.38 -6.85
C LYS A 5 10.06 3.29 -6.05
N ILE A 6 8.77 3.18 -6.29
CA ILE A 6 7.97 2.07 -5.78
C ILE A 6 8.54 0.79 -6.39
N SER A 7 8.93 -0.16 -5.54
CA SER A 7 9.36 -1.49 -5.97
C SER A 7 8.21 -2.19 -6.68
N THR A 8 8.48 -2.76 -7.86
CA THR A 8 7.48 -3.56 -8.59
C THR A 8 7.12 -4.84 -7.84
N ASP A 9 8.04 -5.38 -7.05
CA ASP A 9 7.78 -6.55 -6.20
C ASP A 9 6.81 -6.20 -5.07
N ASP A 10 7.08 -5.11 -4.34
CA ASP A 10 6.24 -4.65 -3.24
C ASP A 10 4.82 -4.29 -3.71
N ALA A 11 4.75 -3.62 -4.87
CA ALA A 11 3.48 -3.32 -5.53
C ALA A 11 2.75 -4.59 -5.96
N GLY A 12 3.47 -5.61 -6.46
CA GLY A 12 2.93 -6.91 -6.84
C GLY A 12 2.35 -7.68 -5.65
N LYS A 13 3.09 -7.75 -4.53
CA LYS A 13 2.63 -8.38 -3.28
C LYS A 13 1.39 -7.67 -2.71
N THR A 14 1.41 -6.34 -2.68
CA THR A 14 0.26 -5.51 -2.26
C THR A 14 -0.96 -5.73 -3.16
N GLY A 15 -0.75 -5.72 -4.48
CA GLY A 15 -1.81 -6.00 -5.46
C GLY A 15 -2.41 -7.39 -5.28
N THR A 16 -1.57 -8.39 -4.96
CA THR A 16 -2.02 -9.76 -4.67
C THR A 16 -2.97 -9.79 -3.47
N LEU A 17 -2.66 -9.09 -2.38
CA LEU A 17 -3.57 -9.00 -1.22
C LEU A 17 -4.91 -8.35 -1.57
N LEU A 18 -4.88 -7.27 -2.36
CA LEU A 18 -6.12 -6.62 -2.84
C LEU A 18 -6.96 -7.56 -3.70
N SER A 19 -6.33 -8.32 -4.60
CA SER A 19 -7.02 -9.31 -5.43
C SER A 19 -7.62 -10.44 -4.60
N LEU A 20 -6.87 -10.99 -3.65
CA LEU A 20 -7.36 -12.03 -2.73
C LEU A 20 -8.52 -11.52 -1.88
N GLY A 21 -8.41 -10.30 -1.34
CA GLY A 21 -9.47 -9.67 -0.57
C GLY A 21 -10.77 -9.52 -1.38
N ASN A 22 -10.67 -9.06 -2.64
CA ASN A 22 -11.84 -8.96 -3.51
C ASN A 22 -12.41 -10.33 -3.88
N LEU A 23 -11.58 -11.36 -4.04
CA LEU A 23 -12.05 -12.72 -4.29
C LEU A 23 -12.84 -13.28 -3.10
N VAL A 24 -12.41 -12.98 -1.87
CA VAL A 24 -13.15 -13.33 -0.65
C VAL A 24 -14.49 -12.59 -0.57
N LEU A 25 -14.56 -11.35 -1.06
CA LEU A 25 -15.78 -10.54 -1.07
C LEU A 25 -16.70 -10.85 -2.26
N ALA A 26 -16.21 -11.53 -3.30
CA ALA A 26 -16.95 -11.81 -4.54
C ALA A 26 -18.33 -12.45 -4.30
N PRO A 27 -18.52 -13.43 -3.38
CA PRO A 27 -19.84 -14.00 -3.12
C PRO A 27 -20.87 -12.98 -2.62
N LEU A 28 -20.45 -11.90 -1.95
CA LEU A 28 -21.36 -10.85 -1.49
C LEU A 28 -21.99 -10.11 -2.67
N TYR A 29 -21.25 -9.94 -3.78
CA TYR A 29 -21.80 -9.33 -4.99
C TYR A 29 -22.90 -10.17 -5.63
N TRP A 30 -22.83 -11.49 -5.48
CA TRP A 30 -23.86 -12.41 -5.98
C TRP A 30 -25.09 -12.43 -5.08
N ALA A 31 -24.91 -12.26 -3.77
CA ALA A 31 -26.02 -12.16 -2.82
C ALA A 31 -26.76 -10.82 -2.95
N ASP A 32 -26.02 -9.71 -2.90
CA ASP A 32 -26.56 -8.36 -3.08
C ASP A 32 -25.43 -7.42 -3.56
N THR A 33 -25.58 -6.87 -4.76
CA THR A 33 -24.57 -6.01 -5.38
C THR A 33 -24.27 -4.75 -4.57
N ARG A 34 -25.24 -4.16 -3.85
CA ARG A 34 -25.02 -2.98 -3.01
C ARG A 34 -24.19 -3.35 -1.79
N LEU A 35 -24.53 -4.46 -1.12
CA LEU A 35 -23.75 -4.96 0.01
C LEU A 35 -22.33 -5.34 -0.42
N GLY A 36 -22.17 -6.06 -1.54
CA GLY A 36 -20.87 -6.42 -2.09
C GLY A 36 -20.01 -5.19 -2.41
N LEU A 37 -20.59 -4.17 -3.04
CA LEU A 37 -19.89 -2.92 -3.34
C LEU A 37 -19.50 -2.18 -2.06
N SER A 38 -20.42 -2.00 -1.12
CA SER A 38 -20.16 -1.32 0.15
C SER A 38 -19.08 -2.03 0.96
N ALA A 39 -19.14 -3.36 1.08
CA ALA A 39 -18.14 -4.15 1.78
C ALA A 39 -16.76 -4.03 1.13
N SER A 40 -16.69 -4.05 -0.20
CA SER A 40 -15.41 -3.96 -0.92
C SER A 40 -14.78 -2.57 -0.83
N LEU A 41 -15.59 -1.50 -0.86
CA LEU A 41 -15.11 -0.14 -0.63
C LEU A 41 -14.54 0.02 0.79
N LEU A 42 -15.28 -0.46 1.80
CA LEU A 42 -14.83 -0.39 3.20
C LEU A 42 -13.56 -1.23 3.42
N ALA A 43 -13.53 -2.46 2.92
CA ALA A 43 -12.37 -3.34 3.03
C ALA A 43 -11.14 -2.76 2.33
N THR A 44 -11.32 -2.20 1.12
CA THR A 44 -10.23 -1.57 0.37
C THR A 44 -9.72 -0.32 1.10
N ALA A 45 -10.60 0.55 1.60
CA ALA A 45 -10.20 1.73 2.35
C ALA A 45 -9.44 1.36 3.64
N ALA A 46 -9.95 0.39 4.40
CA ALA A 46 -9.30 -0.11 5.61
C ALA A 46 -7.92 -0.71 5.29
N PHE A 47 -7.82 -1.52 4.22
CA PHE A 47 -6.56 -2.10 3.78
C PHE A 47 -5.54 -1.02 3.37
N LEU A 48 -5.94 -0.07 2.52
CA LEU A 48 -5.05 1.00 2.05
C LEU A 48 -4.54 1.85 3.22
N TYR A 49 -5.41 2.18 4.18
CA TYR A 49 -5.01 2.92 5.38
C TYR A 49 -4.04 2.10 6.25
N GLY A 50 -4.36 0.83 6.52
CA GLY A 50 -3.50 -0.05 7.31
C GLY A 50 -2.13 -0.25 6.67
N ALA A 51 -2.10 -0.54 5.36
CA ALA A 51 -0.87 -0.66 4.60
C ALA A 51 -0.07 0.65 4.61
N HIS A 52 -0.72 1.81 4.46
CA HIS A 52 -0.04 3.10 4.55
C HIS A 52 0.64 3.30 5.90
N GLU A 53 -0.04 3.07 7.03
CA GLU A 53 0.54 3.27 8.36
C GLU A 53 1.67 2.26 8.66
N VAL A 54 1.51 1.00 8.23
CA VAL A 54 2.59 0.00 8.34
C VAL A 54 3.81 0.44 7.53
N GLY A 55 3.64 0.83 6.27
CA GLY A 55 4.73 1.26 5.42
C GLY A 55 5.40 2.56 5.88
N LYS A 56 4.61 3.48 6.45
CA LYS A 56 5.12 4.71 7.06
C LYS A 56 6.11 4.43 8.20
N ASN A 57 5.82 3.43 9.02
CA ASN A 57 6.71 2.97 10.09
C ASN A 57 7.95 2.24 9.56
N ARG A 58 7.88 1.65 8.37
CA ARG A 58 9.01 0.96 7.71
C ARG A 58 9.90 1.88 6.88
N ARG A 59 9.43 3.08 6.51
CA ARG A 59 10.15 4.06 5.67
C ARG A 59 10.42 5.40 6.38
N PRO A 60 10.94 5.44 7.63
CA PRO A 60 11.03 6.67 8.40
C PRO A 60 11.92 7.73 7.75
N LEU A 61 13.03 7.32 7.13
CA LEU A 61 13.98 8.22 6.47
C LEU A 61 13.40 8.82 5.18
N ASP A 62 12.83 8.00 4.31
CA ASP A 62 12.17 8.47 3.07
C ASP A 62 11.01 9.42 3.38
N ASN A 63 10.22 9.11 4.41
CA ASN A 63 9.12 9.96 4.87
C ASN A 63 9.61 11.30 5.43
N ALA A 64 10.74 11.32 6.14
CA ALA A 64 11.35 12.55 6.63
C ALA A 64 11.88 13.42 5.49
N THR A 65 12.58 12.82 4.52
CA THR A 65 13.04 13.51 3.30
C THR A 65 11.86 14.07 2.51
N ASN A 66 10.80 13.28 2.34
CA ASN A 66 9.60 13.73 1.64
C ASN A 66 8.91 14.89 2.35
N ARG A 67 8.79 14.85 3.69
CA ARG A 67 8.25 15.99 4.46
C ARG A 67 9.10 17.24 4.26
N ALA A 68 10.43 17.13 4.39
CA ALA A 68 11.32 18.26 4.15
C ALA A 68 11.13 18.84 2.74
N ASN A 69 11.01 17.98 1.73
CA ASN A 69 10.79 18.38 0.35
C ASN A 69 9.43 19.08 0.16
N SER A 70 8.35 18.57 0.76
CA SER A 70 7.03 19.22 0.73
C SER A 70 7.02 20.58 1.46
N PHE A 71 7.70 20.68 2.61
CA PHE A 71 7.78 21.92 3.39
C PHE A 71 8.55 23.02 2.66
N PHE A 72 9.66 22.68 1.99
CA PHE A 72 10.47 23.66 1.26
C PHE A 72 10.08 23.77 -0.23
N GLY A 73 9.27 22.85 -0.77
CA GLY A 73 8.84 22.81 -2.16
C GLY A 73 8.10 24.06 -2.63
N ALA A 74 7.31 24.67 -1.74
CA ALA A 74 6.66 25.96 -2.02
C ALA A 74 7.65 27.12 -2.21
N LYS A 75 8.87 27.03 -1.66
CA LYS A 75 9.96 28.01 -1.84
C LYS A 75 10.93 27.64 -2.97
N THR A 76 11.15 26.35 -3.23
CA THR A 76 12.11 25.88 -4.25
C THR A 76 11.49 25.65 -5.62
N GLY A 77 10.15 25.65 -5.72
CA GLY A 77 9.43 25.36 -6.97
C GLY A 77 9.27 23.86 -7.25
N ASP A 78 9.64 22.99 -6.30
CA ASP A 78 9.48 21.54 -6.43
C ASP A 78 8.01 21.12 -6.21
N LYS A 79 7.55 20.15 -7.02
CA LYS A 79 6.20 19.58 -6.88
C LYS A 79 6.09 18.77 -5.58
N SER A 80 4.92 18.82 -4.94
CA SER A 80 4.61 17.96 -3.80
C SER A 80 4.72 16.49 -4.19
N THR A 81 5.53 15.73 -3.45
CA THR A 81 5.77 14.29 -3.62
C THR A 81 4.96 13.44 -2.63
N GLU A 82 3.93 14.05 -2.00
CA GLU A 82 3.12 13.40 -0.95
C GLU A 82 2.31 12.21 -1.45
N ILE A 83 1.71 12.31 -2.64
CA ILE A 83 0.92 11.22 -3.23
C ILE A 83 1.83 10.02 -3.55
N GLU A 84 2.97 10.27 -4.19
CA GLU A 84 3.96 9.24 -4.53
C GLU A 84 4.50 8.56 -3.27
N ASN A 85 4.74 9.35 -2.22
CA ASN A 85 5.18 8.82 -0.95
C ASN A 85 4.09 8.02 -0.23
N ALA A 86 2.83 8.44 -0.32
CA ALA A 86 1.70 7.69 0.23
C ALA A 86 1.55 6.34 -0.47
N LEU A 87 1.66 6.32 -1.81
CA LEU A 87 1.66 5.09 -2.61
C LEU A 87 2.84 4.18 -2.26
N ALA A 88 4.03 4.74 -2.09
CA ALA A 88 5.21 3.97 -1.69
C ALA A 88 5.08 3.39 -0.26
N ASN A 89 4.43 4.11 0.67
CA ASN A 89 4.09 3.55 1.97
C ASN A 89 3.06 2.41 1.84
N ILE A 90 2.01 2.57 1.02
CA ILE A 90 1.02 1.51 0.79
C ILE A 90 1.70 0.26 0.20
N ALA A 91 2.58 0.41 -0.78
CA ALA A 91 3.29 -0.71 -1.41
C ALA A 91 4.19 -1.46 -0.40
N VAL A 92 5.02 -0.75 0.36
CA VAL A 92 5.91 -1.39 1.34
C VAL A 92 5.12 -2.01 2.49
N GLY A 93 4.09 -1.33 2.98
CA GLY A 93 3.25 -1.87 4.04
C GLY A 93 2.43 -3.09 3.60
N GLY A 94 1.86 -3.05 2.39
CA GLY A 94 1.13 -4.19 1.81
C GLY A 94 2.04 -5.38 1.55
N ALA A 95 3.26 -5.16 1.07
CA ALA A 95 4.27 -6.21 0.95
C ALA A 95 4.65 -6.82 2.30
N THR A 96 4.82 -5.99 3.33
CA THR A 96 5.09 -6.45 4.70
C THR A 96 3.96 -7.34 5.22
N LEU A 97 2.70 -6.92 5.04
CA LEU A 97 1.54 -7.72 5.42
C LEU A 97 1.46 -9.03 4.61
N PHE A 98 1.82 -8.99 3.32
CA PHE A 98 1.85 -10.18 2.47
C PHE A 98 2.86 -11.20 3.00
N ASP A 99 4.08 -10.75 3.31
CA ASP A 99 5.14 -11.62 3.81
C ASP A 99 4.83 -12.18 5.21
N GLU A 100 4.04 -11.47 6.02
CA GLU A 100 3.55 -11.98 7.31
C GLU A 100 2.53 -13.10 7.14
N ILE A 101 1.65 -12.99 6.14
CA ILE A 101 0.64 -14.00 5.81
C ILE A 101 1.27 -15.20 5.06
N PHE A 102 2.22 -14.92 4.16
CA PHE A 102 2.88 -15.87 3.26
C PHE A 102 4.41 -15.85 3.45
N PRO A 103 4.91 -16.30 4.61
CA PRO A 103 6.33 -16.19 4.91
C PRO A 103 7.18 -17.07 3.98
N GLU A 104 8.21 -16.47 3.36
CA GLU A 104 9.05 -17.11 2.33
C GLU A 104 9.75 -18.40 2.82
N ASN A 105 10.06 -18.49 4.12
CA ASN A 105 10.67 -19.67 4.74
C ASN A 105 9.76 -20.91 4.76
N LYS A 106 8.47 -20.76 4.43
CA LYS A 106 7.51 -21.86 4.27
C LYS A 106 7.21 -22.20 2.80
N ILE A 107 7.67 -21.39 1.85
CA ILE A 107 7.26 -21.47 0.44
C ILE A 107 8.39 -22.00 -0.45
N LYS A 108 9.66 -21.81 -0.08
CA LYS A 108 10.81 -22.43 -0.76
C LYS A 108 11.52 -23.45 0.17
N PRO A 109 11.51 -24.75 -0.15
CA PRO A 109 12.42 -25.69 0.51
C PRO A 109 13.86 -25.35 0.09
N LYS A 110 14.79 -25.46 1.05
CA LYS A 110 16.22 -25.23 0.84
C LYS A 110 16.80 -26.08 -0.29
#